data_AF-A0A0V0GVC4-F1
#
_entry.id   AF-A0A0V0GVC4-F1
#
_cell.length_a   1.000
_cell.length_b   1.000
_cell.length_c   1.000
_cell.angle_alpha   90.00
_cell.angle_beta   90.00
_cell.angle_gamma   90.00
#
_symmetry.space_group_name_H-M   'P 1'
#
loop_
_entity.id
_entity.type
_entity.pdbx_description
1 polymer ?
#
loop_
_entity_poly.entity_id
_entity_poly.type
_entity_poly.pdbx_seq_one_letter_code
_entity_poly.pdbx_strand_id
1 'polypeptide(L)'
;MQVSALCRERMHLIVAEELMRPENNTKMMSSSSGSSSSSDRRQQRDLEAAWIRILQRSFQRMDKMICFNCDCATLSYRCLCPPNHNLRFMGSTAIIAILTDHAIVIANCGDSRAVLSRNGNAL
;
A
#
# COMPACT_ATOMS: atom_id res chain seq x y z
N MET A 1 -3.92 4.20 -21.99
CA MET A 1 -3.33 3.82 -20.68
C MET A 1 -3.46 4.96 -19.68
N GLN A 2 -4.68 5.32 -19.27
CA GLN A 2 -4.90 6.47 -18.38
C GLN A 2 -4.83 6.08 -16.89
N VAL A 3 -5.37 4.90 -16.52
CA VAL A 3 -5.33 4.41 -15.13
C VAL A 3 -3.92 4.02 -14.68
N SER A 4 -3.17 3.30 -15.51
CA SER A 4 -1.79 2.91 -15.20
C SER A 4 -0.85 4.11 -15.07
N ALA A 5 -1.05 5.15 -15.88
CA ALA A 5 -0.31 6.42 -15.76
C ALA A 5 -0.61 7.11 -14.42
N LEU A 6 -1.88 7.15 -14.00
CA LEU A 6 -2.25 7.70 -12.70
C LEU A 6 -1.66 6.87 -11.55
N CYS A 7 -1.68 5.53 -11.63
CA CYS A 7 -1.04 4.66 -10.64
C CYS A 7 0.46 4.98 -10.52
N ARG A 8 1.16 5.14 -11.64
CA ARG A 8 2.58 5.51 -11.66
C ARG A 8 2.83 6.84 -10.94
N GLU A 9 1.98 7.84 -11.17
CA GLU A 9 2.16 9.21 -10.66
C GLU A 9 1.71 9.40 -9.22
N ARG A 10 0.72 8.63 -8.74
CA ARG A 10 0.06 8.88 -7.44
C ARG A 10 0.24 7.79 -6.41
N MET A 11 0.42 6.53 -6.81
CA MET A 11 0.37 5.41 -5.86
C MET A 11 1.45 5.51 -4.78
N HIS A 12 2.67 5.90 -5.15
CA HIS A 12 3.77 6.04 -4.20
C HIS A 12 3.54 7.19 -3.19
N LEU A 13 2.88 8.27 -3.61
CA LEU A 13 2.50 9.38 -2.71
C LEU A 13 1.44 8.93 -1.70
N ILE A 14 0.40 8.23 -2.18
CA ILE A 14 -0.66 7.67 -1.32
C ILE A 14 -0.05 6.71 -0.28
N VAL A 15 0.86 5.82 -0.70
CA VAL A 15 1.54 4.89 0.21
C VAL A 15 2.36 5.65 1.26
N ALA A 16 3.11 6.68 0.85
CA ALA A 16 3.89 7.50 1.78
C ALA A 16 2.98 8.20 2.81
N GLU A 17 1.87 8.77 2.38
CA GLU A 17 0.89 9.40 3.28
C GLU A 17 0.26 8.39 4.26
N GLU A 18 -0.13 7.20 3.79
CA GLU A 18 -0.67 6.16 4.66
C GLU A 18 0.37 5.68 5.67
N LEU A 19 1.65 5.56 5.29
CA LEU A 19 2.75 5.23 6.20
C LEU A 19 2.94 6.30 7.29
N MET A 20 2.85 7.58 6.92
CA MET A 20 3.03 8.71 7.83
C MET A 20 1.84 8.96 8.76
N ARG A 21 0.70 8.26 8.58
CA ARG A 21 -0.45 8.43 9.48
C ARG A 21 -0.07 8.05 10.92
N PRO A 22 -0.42 8.85 11.95
CA PRO A 22 -0.07 8.58 13.34
C PRO A 22 -0.49 7.20 13.85
N GLU A 23 -1.65 6.70 13.40
CA GLU A 23 -2.15 5.36 13.74
C GLU A 23 -1.25 4.21 13.25
N ASN A 24 -0.44 4.44 12.21
CA ASN A 24 0.44 3.45 11.59
C ASN A 24 1.86 3.50 12.17
N ASN A 25 2.35 4.69 12.49
CA ASN A 25 3.73 4.90 12.94
C ASN A 25 4.07 4.15 14.24
N THR A 26 3.18 4.19 15.23
CA THR A 26 3.37 3.53 16.53
C THR A 26 3.49 2.01 16.44
N LYS A 27 2.85 1.37 15.46
CA LYS A 27 2.90 -0.09 15.29
C LYS A 27 4.17 -0.55 14.58
N MET A 28 4.67 0.25 13.64
CA MET A 28 5.86 -0.07 12.83
C MET A 28 7.18 0.09 13.60
N MET A 29 7.28 1.05 14.54
CA MET A 29 8.53 1.37 15.24
C MET A 29 8.81 0.53 16.51
N SER A 30 7.98 -0.45 16.84
CA SER A 30 8.09 -1.22 18.10
C SER A 30 9.23 -2.26 18.14
N SER A 31 10.05 -2.36 17.09
CA SER A 31 11.02 -3.44 16.84
C SER A 31 12.36 -3.36 17.59
N SER A 32 12.58 -2.39 18.49
CA SER A 32 13.90 -2.12 19.08
C SER A 32 14.07 -2.56 20.54
N SER A 33 13.25 -3.46 21.08
CA SER A 33 13.40 -3.97 22.46
C SER A 33 13.50 -5.50 22.49
N GLY A 34 14.71 -6.01 22.76
CA GLY A 34 15.02 -7.43 22.80
C GLY A 34 14.03 -8.22 23.66
N SER A 35 13.36 -9.19 23.04
CA SER A 35 12.28 -9.97 23.63
C SER A 35 12.42 -11.46 23.26
N SER A 36 11.81 -12.33 24.06
CA SER A 36 11.86 -13.79 23.92
C SER A 36 11.13 -14.30 22.66
N SER A 37 11.50 -15.50 22.18
CA SER A 37 11.04 -16.09 20.90
C SER A 37 9.52 -16.20 20.68
N SER A 38 8.72 -16.19 21.75
CA SER A 38 7.26 -16.17 21.69
C SER A 38 6.68 -14.78 21.43
N SER A 39 7.42 -13.74 21.82
CA SER A 39 7.12 -12.31 21.59
C SER A 39 7.32 -11.94 20.13
N ASP A 40 8.39 -12.45 19.51
CA ASP A 40 8.76 -12.17 18.11
C ASP A 40 7.68 -12.60 17.12
N ARG A 41 7.08 -13.78 17.34
CA ARG A 41 6.00 -14.29 16.47
C ARG A 41 4.72 -13.45 16.56
N ARG A 42 4.42 -12.86 17.72
CA ARG A 42 3.27 -11.96 17.88
C ARG A 42 3.54 -10.63 17.18
N GLN A 43 4.73 -10.07 17.43
CA GLN A 43 5.16 -8.82 16.81
C GLN A 43 5.22 -8.90 15.28
N GLN A 44 5.71 -10.02 14.73
CA GLN A 44 5.71 -10.25 13.28
C GLN A 44 4.29 -10.22 12.68
N ARG A 45 3.31 -10.86 13.35
CA ARG A 45 1.92 -10.83 12.89
C ARG A 45 1.30 -9.44 12.98
N ASP A 46 1.61 -8.69 14.03
CA ASP A 46 1.12 -7.33 14.19
C ASP A 46 1.72 -6.39 13.13
N LEU A 47 3.00 -6.58 12.79
CA LEU A 47 3.68 -5.89 11.71
C LEU A 47 3.09 -6.25 10.34
N GLU A 48 2.86 -7.54 10.08
CA GLU A 48 2.20 -8.02 8.86
C GLU A 48 0.79 -7.42 8.72
N ALA A 49 -0.01 -7.44 9.79
CA ALA A 49 -1.34 -6.84 9.82
C ALA A 49 -1.30 -5.32 9.57
N ALA A 50 -0.27 -4.63 10.08
CA ALA A 50 -0.07 -3.20 9.82
C ALA A 50 0.24 -2.94 8.34
N TRP A 51 1.15 -3.71 7.72
CA TRP A 51 1.44 -3.62 6.30
C TRP A 51 0.21 -3.89 5.43
N ILE A 52 -0.52 -4.97 5.71
CA ILE A 52 -1.76 -5.31 5.00
C ILE A 52 -2.74 -4.13 5.07
N ARG A 53 -2.97 -3.56 6.26
CA ARG A 53 -3.87 -2.42 6.45
C ARG A 53 -3.46 -1.20 5.62
N ILE A 54 -2.18 -0.84 5.65
CA ILE A 54 -1.64 0.34 4.95
C ILE A 54 -1.77 0.17 3.44
N LEU A 55 -1.35 -0.98 2.93
CA LEU A 55 -1.37 -1.25 1.50
C LEU A 55 -2.80 -1.38 0.97
N GLN A 56 -3.70 -2.06 1.70
CA GLN A 56 -5.12 -2.12 1.36
C GLN A 56 -5.76 -0.72 1.29
N ARG A 57 -5.50 0.13 2.29
CA ARG A 57 -5.98 1.52 2.28
C ARG A 57 -5.42 2.29 1.09
N SER A 58 -4.15 2.06 0.75
CA SER A 58 -3.50 2.73 -0.38
C SER A 58 -4.17 2.37 -1.71
N PHE A 59 -4.41 1.08 -1.98
CA PHE A 59 -5.15 0.64 -3.16
C PHE A 59 -6.58 1.20 -3.19
N GLN A 60 -7.30 1.20 -2.06
CA GLN A 60 -8.64 1.76 -1.98
C GLN A 60 -8.68 3.27 -2.23
N ARG A 61 -7.68 4.02 -1.75
CA ARG A 61 -7.56 5.46 -2.01
C ARG A 61 -7.27 5.72 -3.49
N MET A 62 -6.40 4.93 -4.10
CA MET A 62 -6.11 5.01 -5.53
C MET A 62 -7.36 4.74 -6.38
N ASP A 63 -8.12 3.68 -6.07
CA ASP A 63 -9.37 3.33 -6.75
C ASP A 63 -10.43 4.45 -6.66
N LYS A 64 -10.58 5.05 -5.47
CA LYS A 64 -11.45 6.22 -5.27
C LYS A 64 -10.99 7.43 -6.09
N MET A 65 -9.68 7.70 -6.11
CA MET A 65 -9.13 8.79 -6.91
C MET A 65 -9.43 8.59 -8.40
N ILE A 66 -9.33 7.35 -8.91
CA ILE A 66 -9.70 7.01 -10.29
C ILE A 66 -11.20 7.23 -10.51
N CYS A 67 -12.05 6.73 -9.61
CA CYS A 67 -13.50 6.80 -9.73
C CYS A 67 -14.09 8.21 -9.66
N PHE A 68 -13.43 9.16 -8.97
CA PHE A 68 -13.99 10.48 -8.66
C PHE A 68 -13.10 11.66 -9.08
N ASN A 69 -11.92 11.40 -9.62
CA ASN A 69 -10.89 12.41 -9.94
C ASN A 69 -10.64 13.42 -8.80
N CYS A 70 -10.80 13.00 -7.54
CA CYS A 70 -10.52 13.81 -6.35
C CYS A 70 -9.60 13.04 -5.39
N ASP A 71 -8.70 13.76 -4.74
CA ASP A 71 -7.90 13.29 -3.61
C ASP A 71 -8.59 13.52 -2.26
N CYS A 72 -9.92 13.53 -2.25
CA CYS A 72 -10.74 13.79 -1.06
C CYS A 72 -10.65 12.68 0.00
N ALA A 73 -9.75 11.71 -0.19
CA ALA A 73 -9.50 10.58 0.70
C ALA A 73 -8.95 10.99 2.09
N THR A 74 -8.54 12.25 2.25
CA THR A 74 -8.03 12.80 3.51
C THR A 74 -9.13 13.41 4.38
N LEU A 75 -10.32 13.67 3.83
CA LEU A 75 -11.44 14.26 4.58
C LEU A 75 -12.45 13.16 4.95
N SER A 76 -12.71 13.05 6.26
CA SER A 76 -13.56 12.04 6.91
C SER A 76 -15.06 12.10 6.54
N TYR A 77 -15.44 12.83 5.49
CA TYR A 77 -16.82 12.97 5.04
C TYR A 77 -16.91 12.76 3.53
N ARG A 78 -17.94 12.02 3.10
CA ARG A 78 -18.23 11.64 1.71
C ARG A 78 -18.05 12.85 0.78
N CYS A 79 -16.99 12.89 -0.01
CA CYS A 79 -16.85 13.95 -1.00
C CYS A 79 -17.96 13.82 -2.04
N LEU A 80 -18.57 14.95 -2.38
CA LEU A 80 -19.64 15.05 -3.39
C LEU A 80 -19.07 15.22 -4.80
N CYS A 81 -17.82 14.78 -5.01
CA CYS A 81 -17.14 14.98 -6.27
C CYS A 81 -17.80 14.14 -7.36
N PRO A 82 -18.01 14.71 -8.56
CA PRO A 82 -18.65 13.98 -9.64
C PRO A 82 -17.81 12.75 -10.03
N PRO A 83 -18.44 11.62 -10.37
CA PRO A 83 -17.71 10.45 -10.83
C PRO A 83 -16.95 10.76 -12.13
N ASN A 84 -15.75 10.20 -12.25
CA ASN A 84 -14.94 10.23 -13.45
C ASN A 84 -15.48 9.20 -14.46
N HIS A 85 -16.46 9.63 -15.25
CA HIS A 85 -17.13 8.77 -16.23
C HIS A 85 -16.19 8.14 -17.27
N ASN A 86 -15.03 8.75 -17.54
CA ASN A 86 -14.07 8.24 -18.51
C ASN A 86 -13.23 7.08 -17.96
N LEU A 87 -12.86 7.12 -16.68
CA LEU A 87 -11.94 6.14 -16.08
C LEU A 87 -12.62 5.10 -15.20
N ARG A 88 -13.87 5.31 -14.78
CA ARG A 88 -14.57 4.40 -13.84
C ARG A 88 -14.73 2.96 -14.34
N PHE A 89 -14.75 2.76 -15.67
CA PHE A 89 -14.83 1.42 -16.27
C PHE A 89 -13.47 0.90 -16.74
N MET A 90 -12.40 1.69 -16.58
CA MET A 90 -11.04 1.29 -16.89
C MET A 90 -10.37 0.72 -15.65
N GLY A 91 -9.53 -0.29 -15.85
CA GLY A 91 -8.71 -0.89 -14.79
C GLY A 91 -7.23 -0.83 -15.11
N SER A 92 -6.42 -1.09 -14.10
CA SER A 92 -5.00 -1.39 -14.24
C SER A 92 -4.65 -2.46 -13.21
N THR A 93 -3.66 -3.29 -13.54
CA THR A 93 -2.93 -4.06 -12.54
C THR A 93 -1.95 -3.13 -11.83
N ALA A 94 -1.50 -3.50 -10.63
CA ALA A 94 -0.47 -2.75 -9.92
C ALA A 94 0.28 -3.64 -8.92
N ILE A 95 1.61 -3.45 -8.89
CA ILE A 95 2.50 -4.01 -7.88
C ILE A 95 3.17 -2.84 -7.16
N ILE A 96 3.20 -2.92 -5.84
CA ILE A 96 4.03 -2.07 -4.98
C ILE A 96 5.10 -2.95 -4.35
N ALA A 97 6.37 -2.55 -4.48
CA ALA A 97 7.49 -3.13 -3.76
C ALA A 97 8.08 -2.09 -2.80
N ILE A 98 8.04 -2.39 -1.50
CA ILE A 98 8.63 -1.55 -0.46
C ILE A 98 9.85 -2.28 0.09
N LEU A 99 10.99 -1.62 -0.01
CA LEU A 99 12.27 -2.11 0.48
C LEU A 99 12.56 -1.39 1.80
N THR A 100 12.79 -2.15 2.86
CA THR A 100 13.29 -1.64 4.14
C THR A 100 14.61 -2.35 4.46
N ASP A 101 15.30 -1.89 5.51
CA ASP A 101 16.57 -2.50 5.94
C ASP A 101 16.44 -3.97 6.38
N HIS A 102 15.21 -4.42 6.67
CA HIS A 102 14.95 -5.74 7.26
C HIS A 102 13.90 -6.57 6.50
N ALA A 103 13.17 -5.98 5.54
CA ALA A 103 12.11 -6.68 4.84
C ALA A 103 11.89 -6.15 3.41
N ILE A 104 11.40 -7.05 2.55
CA ILE A 104 10.84 -6.70 1.25
C ILE A 104 9.34 -6.98 1.32
N VAL A 105 8.53 -5.94 1.20
CA VAL A 105 7.06 -6.05 1.23
C VAL A 105 6.52 -5.86 -0.17
N ILE A 106 5.81 -6.87 -0.67
CA ILE A 106 5.19 -6.85 -1.99
C ILE A 106 3.66 -6.84 -1.82
N ALA A 107 3.01 -5.87 -2.48
CA ALA A 107 1.56 -5.80 -2.58
C ALA A 107 1.18 -5.89 -4.05
N ASN A 108 0.40 -6.91 -4.43
CA ASN A 108 -0.02 -7.14 -5.81
C ASN A 108 -1.55 -7.06 -5.93
N CYS A 109 -2.03 -6.37 -6.96
CA CYS A 109 -3.42 -6.33 -7.37
C CYS A 109 -3.50 -6.59 -8.87
N GLY A 110 -3.92 -7.81 -9.25
CA GLY A 110 -4.02 -8.27 -10.64
C GLY A 110 -3.15 -9.48 -10.94
N ASP A 111 -2.85 -9.68 -12.22
CA ASP A 111 -2.09 -10.82 -12.77
C ASP A 111 -0.60 -10.51 -13.02
N SER A 112 -0.15 -9.30 -12.66
CA SER A 112 1.27 -8.95 -12.65
C SER A 112 2.02 -9.80 -11.61
N ARG A 113 3.34 -9.95 -11.77
CA ARG A 113 4.18 -10.76 -10.87
C ARG A 113 5.44 -10.01 -10.44
N ALA A 114 5.82 -10.19 -9.18
CA ALA A 114 7.11 -9.78 -8.63
C ALA A 114 7.95 -11.02 -8.37
N VAL A 115 9.24 -10.98 -8.71
CA VAL A 115 10.18 -12.08 -8.50
C VAL A 115 11.40 -11.54 -7.80
N LEU A 116 11.82 -12.20 -6.72
CA LEU A 116 13.05 -11.88 -6.00
C LEU A 116 14.15 -12.84 -6.48
N SER A 117 15.28 -12.31 -6.93
CA SER A 117 16.46 -13.14 -7.20
C SER A 117 17.43 -13.09 -6.02
N ARG A 118 17.88 -14.27 -5.56
CA ARG A 118 18.93 -14.40 -4.55
C ARG A 118 19.97 -15.39 -5.03
N ASN A 119 21.22 -14.94 -5.14
CA ASN A 119 22.36 -15.73 -5.63
C ASN A 119 22.11 -16.37 -7.01
N GLY A 120 21.48 -15.63 -7.93
CA GLY A 120 21.20 -16.11 -9.28
C GLY A 120 19.97 -17.02 -9.40
N ASN A 121 19.29 -17.33 -8.30
CA ASN A 121 18.06 -18.14 -8.30
C ASN A 121 16.85 -17.26 -8.05
N ALA A 122 15.74 -17.54 -8.77
CA ALA A 122 14.45 -16.95 -8.46
C ALA A 122 13.87 -17.63 -7.20
N LEU A 123 13.39 -16.81 -6.25
CA LEU A 123 12.68 -17.23 -5.04
C LEU A 123 11.17 -17.11 -5.22
#